data_AF-A0A550GFE6-F1
#
_entry.id   AF-A0A550GFE6-F1
#
_cell.length_a   1.000
_cell.length_b   1.000
_cell.length_c   1.000
_cell.angle_alpha   90.00
_cell.angle_beta   90.00
_cell.angle_gamma   90.00
#
_symmetry.space_group_name_H-M   'P 1'
#
loop_
_entity.id
_entity.type
_entity.pdbx_description
1 polymer ?
#
loop_
_entity_poly.entity_id
_entity_poly.type
_entity_poly.pdbx_seq_one_letter_code
_entity_poly.pdbx_strand_id
1 'polypeptide(L)'
;MDLPEYISVDEVKRVCKALKIRDWTLLRKAEVRPEEAKTILLELKIADMNIELKNFQLGLEVELEHGIRFTEANVTNNHPILTGKIVIAHFKESLDYYQRLEVAEIEGDLLKAVAGKDPAKVVALYEKLVKAKLELSQSESKMI
;
A
#
# COMPACT_ATOMS: atom_id res chain seq x y z
N MET A 1 22.22 -6.55 14.50
CA MET A 1 22.49 -7.79 13.77
C MET A 1 22.52 -7.41 12.31
N ASP A 2 23.61 -7.68 11.60
CA ASP A 2 23.69 -7.39 10.18
C ASP A 2 22.90 -8.47 9.43
N LEU A 3 21.78 -8.07 8.83
CA LEU A 3 20.95 -8.95 8.03
C LEU A 3 21.52 -9.05 6.61
N PRO A 4 21.48 -10.25 5.98
CA PRO A 4 21.84 -10.36 4.57
C PRO A 4 20.80 -9.66 3.69
N GLU A 5 21.20 -9.29 2.48
CA GLU A 5 20.23 -8.92 1.45
C GLU A 5 19.45 -10.17 1.01
N TYR A 6 18.15 -10.20 1.29
CA TYR A 6 17.30 -11.35 0.97
C TYR A 6 16.84 -11.34 -0.50
N ILE A 7 16.67 -10.15 -1.08
CA ILE A 7 16.19 -9.96 -2.45
C ILE A 7 17.07 -8.89 -3.11
N SER A 8 17.83 -9.26 -4.14
CA SER A 8 18.72 -8.32 -4.81
C SER A 8 17.98 -7.36 -5.74
N VAL A 9 18.56 -6.17 -5.96
CA VAL A 9 18.09 -5.20 -6.96
C VAL A 9 17.99 -5.84 -8.36
N ASP A 10 18.92 -6.72 -8.71
CA ASP A 10 18.92 -7.41 -10.02
C ASP A 10 17.75 -8.39 -10.15
N GLU A 11 17.36 -9.05 -9.05
CA GLU A 11 16.16 -9.89 -9.03
C GLU A 11 14.90 -9.05 -9.26
N VAL A 12 14.79 -7.90 -8.60
CA VAL A 12 13.66 -6.98 -8.80
C VAL A 12 13.58 -6.53 -10.26
N LYS A 13 14.71 -6.13 -10.86
CA LYS A 13 14.77 -5.75 -12.29
C LYS A 13 14.35 -6.89 -13.21
N ARG A 14 14.83 -8.12 -12.95
CA ARG A 14 14.48 -9.33 -13.71
C ARG A 14 12.98 -9.57 -13.68
N VAL A 15 12.36 -9.48 -12.51
CA VAL A 15 10.92 -9.71 -12.33
C VAL A 15 10.10 -8.58 -12.96
N CYS A 16 10.48 -7.31 -12.77
CA CYS A 16 9.81 -6.18 -13.43
C CYS A 16 9.80 -6.35 -14.96
N LYS A 17 10.94 -6.77 -15.53
CA LYS A 17 11.05 -7.07 -16.97
C LYS A 17 10.18 -8.26 -17.39
N ALA A 18 10.15 -9.33 -16.61
CA ALA A 18 9.32 -10.50 -16.89
C ALA A 18 7.82 -10.16 -16.88
N LEU A 19 7.40 -9.30 -15.95
CA LEU A 19 6.03 -8.79 -15.84
C LEU A 19 5.71 -7.68 -16.85
N LYS A 20 6.71 -7.15 -17.58
CA LYS A 20 6.57 -6.01 -18.49
C LYS A 20 6.02 -4.73 -17.81
N ILE A 21 6.43 -4.50 -16.57
CA ILE A 21 6.10 -3.29 -15.79
C ILE A 21 7.32 -2.37 -15.69
N ARG A 22 7.15 -1.15 -15.14
CA ARG A 22 8.29 -0.26 -14.87
C ARG A 22 9.27 -0.92 -13.91
N ASP A 23 10.54 -0.48 -13.97
CA ASP A 23 11.54 -0.88 -12.99
C ASP A 23 11.22 -0.26 -11.62
N TRP A 24 10.71 -1.09 -10.70
CA TRP A 24 10.31 -0.64 -9.36
C TRP A 24 11.49 -0.26 -8.45
N THR A 25 12.72 -0.61 -8.84
CA THR A 25 13.94 -0.17 -8.14
C THR A 25 14.22 1.32 -8.35
N LEU A 26 13.61 1.92 -9.37
CA LEU A 26 13.79 3.33 -9.74
C LEU A 26 12.63 4.22 -9.30
N LEU A 27 11.61 3.67 -8.65
CA LEU A 27 10.49 4.46 -8.14
C LEU A 27 10.98 5.46 -7.08
N ARG A 28 10.49 6.69 -7.21
CA ARG A 28 10.73 7.79 -6.27
C ARG A 28 9.48 8.16 -5.47
N LYS A 29 8.34 7.64 -5.90
CA LYS A 29 7.03 7.79 -5.27
C LYS A 29 6.33 6.45 -5.31
N ALA A 30 5.52 6.18 -4.30
CA ALA A 30 4.71 4.99 -4.22
C ALA A 30 3.45 5.13 -5.10
N GLU A 31 3.64 5.38 -6.40
CA GLU A 31 2.56 5.52 -7.37
C GLU A 31 2.58 4.29 -8.31
N VAL A 32 1.53 3.48 -8.25
CA VAL A 32 1.39 2.27 -9.04
C VAL A 32 0.40 2.51 -10.17
N ARG A 33 0.74 2.12 -11.40
CA ARG A 33 -0.21 2.25 -12.51
C ARG A 33 -1.27 1.13 -12.44
N PRO A 34 -2.54 1.40 -12.81
CA PRO A 34 -3.59 0.38 -12.82
C PRO A 34 -3.21 -0.88 -13.62
N GLU A 35 -2.47 -0.73 -14.72
CA GLU A 35 -2.01 -1.85 -15.55
C GLU A 35 -0.96 -2.71 -14.84
N GLU A 36 -0.09 -2.09 -14.02
CA GLU A 36 0.92 -2.79 -13.24
C GLU A 36 0.25 -3.57 -12.10
N ALA A 37 -0.66 -2.93 -11.37
CA ALA A 37 -1.46 -3.57 -10.33
C ALA A 37 -2.24 -4.78 -10.88
N LYS A 38 -2.87 -4.62 -12.06
CA LYS A 38 -3.60 -5.71 -12.71
C LYS A 38 -2.68 -6.87 -13.08
N THR A 39 -1.52 -6.56 -13.65
CA THR A 39 -0.53 -7.58 -14.05
C THR A 39 -0.02 -8.36 -12.85
N ILE A 40 0.30 -7.67 -11.75
CA ILE A 40 0.75 -8.30 -10.50
C ILE A 40 -0.36 -9.17 -9.91
N LEU A 41 -1.60 -8.68 -9.85
CA LEU A 41 -2.73 -9.43 -9.32
C LEU A 41 -2.98 -10.73 -10.09
N LEU A 42 -2.89 -10.67 -11.43
CA LEU A 42 -3.01 -11.85 -12.29
C LEU A 42 -1.89 -12.87 -12.04
N GLU A 43 -0.66 -12.42 -11.84
CA GLU A 43 0.48 -13.30 -11.56
C GLU A 43 0.35 -14.00 -10.19
N LEU A 44 -0.28 -13.34 -9.21
CA LEU A 44 -0.51 -13.93 -7.88
C LEU A 44 -1.54 -15.08 -7.88
N LYS A 45 -2.33 -15.25 -8.95
CA LYS A 45 -3.27 -16.37 -9.15
C LYS A 45 -4.21 -16.62 -7.96
N ILE A 46 -4.78 -15.55 -7.41
CA ILE A 46 -5.74 -15.64 -6.30
C ILE A 46 -7.13 -15.94 -6.87
N ALA A 47 -7.59 -17.19 -6.75
CA ALA A 47 -8.86 -17.63 -7.35
C ALA A 47 -10.10 -17.34 -6.49
N ASP A 48 -9.94 -17.26 -5.16
CA ASP A 48 -11.08 -17.34 -4.22
C ASP A 48 -11.41 -16.02 -3.50
N MET A 49 -10.87 -14.88 -3.96
CA MET A 49 -11.09 -13.58 -3.32
C MET A 49 -11.67 -12.56 -4.30
N ASN A 50 -12.75 -11.90 -3.90
CA ASN A 50 -13.34 -10.81 -4.68
C ASN A 50 -12.59 -9.48 -4.40
N ILE A 51 -11.40 -9.34 -4.98
CA ILE A 51 -10.54 -8.17 -4.78
C ILE A 51 -10.85 -7.13 -5.87
N GLU A 52 -11.33 -5.95 -5.47
CA GLU A 52 -11.41 -4.80 -6.38
C GLU A 52 -10.00 -4.33 -6.75
N LEU A 53 -9.73 -4.18 -8.06
CA LEU A 53 -8.40 -3.78 -8.56
C LEU A 53 -7.90 -2.47 -7.94
N LYS A 54 -8.81 -1.52 -7.70
CA LYS A 54 -8.48 -0.23 -7.07
C LYS A 54 -7.96 -0.40 -5.64
N ASN A 55 -8.55 -1.32 -4.86
CA ASN A 55 -8.09 -1.61 -3.51
C ASN A 55 -6.72 -2.30 -3.54
N PHE A 56 -6.51 -3.22 -4.47
CA PHE A 56 -5.20 -3.85 -4.63
C PHE A 56 -4.12 -2.86 -5.04
N GLN A 57 -4.43 -1.94 -5.96
CA GLN A 57 -3.53 -0.85 -6.34
C GLN A 57 -3.17 0.01 -5.13
N LEU A 58 -4.16 0.46 -4.35
CA LEU A 58 -3.93 1.24 -3.13
C LEU A 58 -3.03 0.49 -2.14
N GLY A 59 -3.27 -0.81 -1.94
CA GLY A 59 -2.43 -1.63 -1.08
C GLY A 59 -0.98 -1.67 -1.55
N LEU A 60 -0.75 -1.84 -2.85
CA LEU A 60 0.61 -1.82 -3.40
C LEU A 60 1.30 -0.46 -3.16
N GLU A 61 0.57 0.64 -3.27
CA GLU A 61 1.10 1.98 -3.00
C GLU A 61 1.49 2.13 -1.52
N VAL A 62 0.64 1.70 -0.59
CA VAL A 62 0.96 1.71 0.85
C VAL A 62 2.21 0.89 1.15
N GLU A 63 2.29 -0.35 0.66
CA GLU A 63 3.44 -1.22 0.92
C GLU A 63 4.75 -0.69 0.30
N LEU A 64 4.67 0.04 -0.81
CA LEU A 64 5.83 0.67 -1.44
C LEU A 64 6.37 1.86 -0.65
N GLU A 65 5.57 2.52 0.17
CA GLU A 65 6.05 3.62 1.01
C GLU A 65 7.15 3.13 1.97
N HIS A 66 7.04 1.91 2.47
CA HIS A 66 8.07 1.31 3.33
C HIS A 66 9.43 1.26 2.64
N GLY A 67 9.48 0.75 1.40
CA GLY A 67 10.73 0.64 0.67
C GLY A 67 11.29 1.97 0.15
N ILE A 68 10.41 2.94 -0.17
CA ILE A 68 10.78 4.23 -0.78
C ILE A 68 11.15 5.27 0.27
N ARG A 69 10.41 5.33 1.38
CA ARG A 69 10.53 6.38 2.40
C ARG A 69 11.37 5.95 3.60
N PHE A 70 11.33 4.68 3.97
CA PHE A 70 11.98 4.14 5.16
C PHE A 70 13.02 3.10 4.76
N THR A 71 14.16 3.57 4.24
CA THR A 71 15.20 2.68 3.67
C THR A 71 15.72 1.63 4.67
N GLU A 72 15.70 1.94 5.96
CA GLU A 72 16.06 1.04 7.05
C GLU A 72 15.06 -0.11 7.27
N ALA A 73 13.81 0.05 6.80
CA ALA A 73 12.75 -0.95 6.82
C ALA A 73 12.54 -1.62 5.45
N ASN A 74 13.36 -1.27 4.45
CA ASN A 74 13.25 -1.85 3.11
C ASN A 74 13.88 -3.25 3.07
N VAL A 75 13.03 -4.28 3.06
CA VAL A 75 13.46 -5.68 3.03
C VAL A 75 13.25 -6.36 1.67
N THR A 76 12.53 -5.73 0.74
CA THR A 76 12.15 -6.35 -0.55
C THR A 76 12.75 -5.68 -1.76
N ASN A 77 13.42 -4.53 -1.61
CA ASN A 77 13.87 -3.68 -2.71
C ASN A 77 12.72 -3.33 -3.69
N ASN A 78 11.49 -3.21 -3.18
CA ASN A 78 10.26 -3.00 -3.96
C ASN A 78 9.94 -4.15 -4.93
N HIS A 79 10.22 -5.39 -4.55
CA HIS A 79 9.93 -6.55 -5.40
C HIS A 79 8.41 -6.70 -5.65
N PRO A 80 7.91 -6.55 -6.89
CA PRO A 80 6.48 -6.37 -7.16
C PRO A 80 5.60 -7.53 -6.69
N ILE A 81 6.07 -8.77 -6.85
CA ILE A 81 5.33 -9.96 -6.40
C ILE A 81 5.35 -10.12 -4.87
N LEU A 82 6.43 -9.72 -4.20
CA LEU A 82 6.51 -9.83 -2.74
C LEU A 82 5.67 -8.74 -2.09
N THR A 83 5.75 -7.51 -2.60
CA THR A 83 4.84 -6.41 -2.24
C THR A 83 3.39 -6.84 -2.42
N GLY A 84 3.04 -7.42 -3.58
CA GLY A 84 1.69 -7.93 -3.81
C GLY A 84 1.26 -9.05 -2.84
N LYS A 85 2.18 -9.94 -2.44
CA LYS A 85 1.88 -10.97 -1.44
C LYS A 85 1.58 -10.39 -0.05
N ILE A 86 2.23 -9.29 0.34
CA ILE A 86 1.94 -8.59 1.59
C ILE A 86 0.52 -8.02 1.54
N VAL A 87 0.15 -7.37 0.43
CA VAL A 87 -1.21 -6.89 0.18
C VAL A 87 -2.24 -8.02 0.30
N ILE A 88 -1.97 -9.18 -0.29
CA ILE A 88 -2.85 -10.35 -0.18
C ILE A 88 -2.94 -10.86 1.26
N ALA A 89 -1.86 -10.84 2.04
CA ALA A 89 -1.89 -11.26 3.44
C ALA A 89 -2.89 -10.40 4.24
N HIS A 90 -2.86 -9.08 4.06
CA HIS A 90 -3.81 -8.16 4.68
C HIS A 90 -5.24 -8.37 4.21
N PHE A 91 -5.45 -8.59 2.92
CA PHE A 91 -6.80 -8.91 2.40
C PHE A 91 -7.37 -10.23 2.91
N LYS A 92 -6.54 -11.17 3.38
CA LYS A 92 -7.03 -12.39 4.04
C LYS A 92 -7.53 -12.12 5.45
N GLU A 93 -7.10 -11.04 6.10
CA GLU A 93 -7.62 -10.60 7.38
C GLU A 93 -8.93 -9.82 7.19
N SER A 94 -8.94 -8.88 6.25
CA SER A 94 -10.14 -8.11 5.88
C SER A 94 -9.98 -7.45 4.50
N LEU A 95 -11.02 -7.51 3.66
CA LEU A 95 -10.97 -6.90 2.31
C LEU A 95 -10.95 -5.37 2.33
N ASP A 96 -11.32 -4.76 3.46
CA ASP A 96 -11.32 -3.31 3.70
C ASP A 96 -10.08 -2.85 4.51
N TYR A 97 -9.05 -3.71 4.65
CA TYR A 97 -7.86 -3.45 5.47
C TYR A 97 -7.24 -2.08 5.22
N TYR A 98 -6.97 -1.73 3.96
CA TYR A 98 -6.31 -0.46 3.62
C TYR A 98 -7.19 0.76 3.88
N GLN A 99 -8.52 0.63 3.80
CA GLN A 99 -9.44 1.69 4.23
C GLN A 99 -9.39 1.90 5.74
N ARG A 100 -9.29 0.81 6.52
CA ARG A 100 -9.12 0.89 7.99
C ARG A 100 -7.78 1.52 8.35
N LEU A 101 -6.71 1.13 7.65
CA LEU A 101 -5.37 1.68 7.86
C LEU A 101 -5.33 3.19 7.61
N GLU A 102 -5.88 3.67 6.49
CA GLU A 102 -5.92 5.11 6.16
C GLU A 102 -6.60 5.92 7.27
N VAL A 103 -7.72 5.41 7.82
CA VAL A 103 -8.40 6.06 8.95
C VAL A 103 -7.47 6.15 10.17
N ALA A 104 -6.81 5.05 10.54
CA ALA A 104 -5.92 5.00 11.69
C ALA A 104 -4.70 5.92 11.53
N GLU A 105 -4.11 5.99 10.34
CA GLU A 105 -2.97 6.86 10.06
C GLU A 105 -3.36 8.34 10.13
N ILE A 106 -4.51 8.72 9.57
CA ILE A 106 -5.02 10.10 9.67
C ILE A 106 -5.29 10.46 11.13
N GLU A 107 -5.88 9.57 11.93
CA GLU A 107 -6.12 9.82 13.36
C GLU A 107 -4.80 10.03 14.13
N GLY A 108 -3.76 9.26 13.81
CA GLY A 108 -2.42 9.46 14.38
C GLY A 108 -1.80 10.80 14.00
N ASP A 109 -1.92 11.21 12.73
CA ASP A 109 -1.43 12.52 12.27
C ASP A 109 -2.25 13.69 12.82
N LEU A 110 -3.55 13.49 13.03
CA LEU A 110 -4.43 14.47 13.66
C LEU A 110 -4.00 14.71 15.12
N LEU A 111 -3.71 13.65 15.87
CA LEU A 111 -3.17 13.76 17.23
C LEU A 111 -1.85 14.56 17.25
N LYS A 112 -0.94 14.29 16.32
CA LYS A 112 0.32 15.06 16.19
C LYS A 112 0.05 16.53 15.90
N ALA A 113 -0.91 16.85 15.02
CA ALA A 113 -1.27 18.22 14.68
C ALA A 113 -1.88 18.98 15.89
N VAL A 114 -2.75 18.31 16.67
CA VAL A 114 -3.31 18.86 17.91
C VAL A 114 -2.20 19.10 18.94
N ALA A 115 -1.33 18.12 19.17
CA ALA A 115 -0.21 18.26 20.10
C ALA A 115 0.77 19.37 19.69
N GLY A 116 0.99 19.52 18.38
CA GLY A 116 1.77 20.60 17.79
C GLY A 116 1.08 21.97 17.75
N LYS A 117 -0.20 22.05 18.19
CA LYS A 117 -1.03 23.26 18.18
C LYS A 117 -1.12 23.91 16.79
N ASP A 118 -1.27 23.10 15.75
CA ASP A 118 -1.44 23.55 14.36
C ASP A 118 -2.92 23.45 13.93
N PRO A 119 -3.73 24.51 14.12
CA PRO A 119 -5.16 24.45 13.83
C PRO A 119 -5.45 24.29 12.34
N ALA A 120 -4.59 24.82 11.45
CA ALA A 120 -4.80 24.68 10.01
C ALA A 120 -4.63 23.23 9.57
N LYS A 121 -3.59 22.55 10.09
CA LYS A 121 -3.38 21.13 9.82
C LYS A 121 -4.46 20.25 10.46
N VAL A 122 -4.95 20.61 11.66
CA VAL A 122 -6.07 19.91 12.30
C VAL A 122 -7.33 19.95 11.42
N VAL A 123 -7.72 21.12 10.91
CA VAL A 123 -8.90 21.24 10.04
C VAL A 123 -8.73 20.40 8.77
N ALA A 124 -7.57 20.52 8.09
CA ALA A 124 -7.31 19.76 6.87
C ALA A 124 -7.33 18.24 7.09
N LEU A 125 -6.72 17.76 8.19
CA LEU A 125 -6.73 16.33 8.53
C LEU A 125 -8.11 15.84 8.96
N TYR A 126 -8.90 16.67 9.65
CA TYR A 126 -10.26 16.31 10.02
C TYR A 126 -11.16 16.16 8.78
N GLU A 127 -11.06 17.07 7.82
CA GLU A 127 -11.77 16.92 6.54
C GLU A 127 -11.35 15.65 5.78
N LYS A 128 -10.05 15.32 5.79
CA LYS A 128 -9.53 14.08 5.22
C LYS A 128 -10.11 12.85 5.95
N LEU A 129 -10.16 12.89 7.27
CA LEU A 129 -10.68 11.81 8.11
C LEU A 129 -12.15 11.53 7.83
N VAL A 130 -12.98 12.56 7.66
CA VAL A 130 -14.41 12.40 7.32
C VAL A 130 -14.58 11.67 5.99
N LYS A 131 -13.76 12.00 4.98
CA LYS A 131 -13.79 11.31 3.68
C LYS A 131 -13.34 9.86 3.79
N ALA A 132 -12.24 9.59 4.50
CA ALA A 132 -11.74 8.23 4.71
C ALA A 132 -12.76 7.35 5.46
N LYS A 133 -13.43 7.90 6.49
CA LYS A 133 -14.50 7.19 7.22
C LYS A 133 -15.72 6.90 6.33
N LEU A 134 -16.05 7.79 5.41
CA LEU A 134 -17.11 7.53 4.41
C LEU A 134 -16.73 6.37 3.49
N GLU A 135 -15.50 6.36 2.95
CA GLU A 135 -15.02 5.29 2.08
C GLU A 135 -14.96 3.93 2.79
N LEU A 136 -14.51 3.92 4.06
CA LEU A 136 -14.55 2.73 4.90
C LEU A 136 -16.00 2.26 5.11
N SER A 137 -16.92 3.15 5.50
CA SER A 137 -18.32 2.79 5.72
C SER A 137 -19.00 2.25 4.45
N GLN A 138 -18.67 2.79 3.28
CA GLN A 138 -19.14 2.26 1.99
C GLN A 138 -18.60 0.85 1.72
N SER A 139 -17.36 0.57 2.11
CA SER A 139 -16.74 -0.75 1.97
C SER A 139 -17.39 -1.75 2.92
N GLU A 140 -17.59 -1.37 4.19
CA GLU A 140 -18.28 -2.19 5.19
C GLU A 140 -19.73 -2.50 4.75
N SER A 141 -20.43 -1.52 4.18
CA SER A 141 -21.81 -1.69 3.70
C SER A 141 -21.95 -2.68 2.54
N LYS A 142 -20.88 -2.95 1.79
CA LYS A 142 -20.87 -3.99 0.74
C LYS A 142 -20.70 -5.41 1.31
N MET A 143 -20.29 -5.54 2.57
CA MET A 143 -19.95 -6.81 3.22
C MET A 143 -21.07 -7.34 4.12
N ILE A 144 -22.08 -6.53 4.41
CA ILE A 144 -23.30 -6.88 5.17
C ILE A 144 -24.51 -6.98 4.24
#